data_AF-A0A4U6LQ65-F1
#
_entry.id   AF-A0A4U6LQ65-F1
#
_cell.length_a   1.000
_cell.length_b   1.000
_cell.length_c   1.000
_cell.angle_alpha   90.00
_cell.angle_beta   90.00
_cell.angle_gamma   90.00
#
_symmetry.space_group_name_H-M   'P 1'
#
loop_
_entity.id
_entity.type
_entity.pdbx_description
1 polymer ?
#
loop_
_entity_poly.entity_id
_entity_poly.type
_entity_poly.pdbx_seq_one_letter_code
_entity_poly.pdbx_strand_id
1 'polypeptide(L)'
;MVKVVLLPCIACAQLIIFVSAENLLWRTTDYYPEVFTRVRYVSDTSLLTPAAVREICHTPLTKPELRKKSGSLYLRCGTPGLEGVWRIEKYN
;
A
#
# COMPACT_ATOMS: atom_id res chain seq x y z
N MET A 1 -35.82 -13.48 1.16
CA MET A 1 -34.48 -14.04 1.43
C MET A 1 -33.41 -13.60 0.43
N VAL A 2 -33.69 -13.42 -0.87
CA VAL A 2 -32.69 -13.05 -1.89
C VAL A 2 -31.98 -11.70 -1.63
N LYS A 3 -32.69 -10.68 -1.12
CA LYS A 3 -32.11 -9.34 -0.83
C LYS A 3 -31.04 -9.34 0.28
N VAL A 4 -31.08 -10.31 1.20
CA VAL A 4 -30.17 -10.35 2.37
C VAL A 4 -28.78 -10.86 1.98
N VAL A 5 -28.70 -11.73 0.97
CA VAL A 5 -27.44 -12.27 0.44
C VAL A 5 -26.85 -11.39 -0.67
N LEU A 6 -27.70 -10.60 -1.34
CA LEU A 6 -27.23 -9.71 -2.41
C LEU A 6 -26.27 -8.62 -1.89
N LEU A 7 -26.54 -8.07 -0.70
CA LEU A 7 -25.73 -7.01 -0.10
C LEU A 7 -24.26 -7.43 0.14
N PRO A 8 -23.96 -8.55 0.83
CA PRO A 8 -22.57 -8.96 1.02
C PRO A 8 -21.89 -9.32 -0.31
N CYS A 9 -22.60 -9.91 -1.27
CA CYS A 9 -22.03 -10.20 -2.59
C CYS A 9 -21.63 -8.94 -3.36
N ILE A 10 -22.49 -7.91 -3.35
CA ILE A 10 -22.19 -6.62 -3.99
C ILE A 10 -21.00 -5.95 -3.30
N ALA A 11 -20.97 -5.93 -1.97
CA ALA A 11 -19.86 -5.37 -1.21
C ALA A 11 -18.54 -6.10 -1.51
N CYS A 12 -18.54 -7.43 -1.56
CA CYS A 12 -17.36 -8.21 -1.93
C CYS A 12 -16.90 -7.90 -3.35
N ALA A 13 -17.81 -7.82 -4.33
CA ALA A 13 -17.47 -7.49 -5.71
C ALA A 13 -16.83 -6.09 -5.80
N GLN A 14 -17.37 -5.09 -5.10
CA GLN A 14 -16.80 -3.75 -5.04
C GLN A 14 -15.40 -3.74 -4.42
N LEU A 15 -15.20 -4.51 -3.33
CA LEU A 15 -13.91 -4.61 -2.66
C LEU A 15 -12.86 -5.27 -3.57
N ILE A 16 -13.22 -6.33 -4.30
CA ILE A 16 -12.34 -6.98 -5.27
C ILE A 16 -11.94 -6.01 -6.38
N ILE A 17 -12.91 -5.27 -6.94
CA ILE A 17 -12.65 -4.27 -7.99
C ILE A 17 -11.69 -3.19 -7.46
N PHE A 18 -11.93 -2.69 -6.24
CA PHE A 18 -11.11 -1.66 -5.62
C PHE A 18 -9.67 -2.12 -5.40
N VAL A 19 -9.46 -3.28 -4.77
CA VAL A 19 -8.12 -3.85 -4.51
C VAL A 19 -7.38 -4.14 -5.81
N SER A 20 -8.09 -4.65 -6.82
CA SER A 20 -7.50 -4.92 -8.13
C SER A 20 -7.07 -3.63 -8.84
N ALA A 21 -7.90 -2.59 -8.77
CA ALA A 21 -7.59 -1.28 -9.35
C ALA A 21 -6.42 -0.59 -8.62
N GLU A 22 -6.37 -0.65 -7.29
CA GLU A 22 -5.26 -0.13 -6.48
C GLU A 22 -3.95 -0.85 -6.82
N ASN A 23 -3.99 -2.17 -6.92
CA ASN A 23 -2.81 -2.94 -7.31
C ASN A 23 -2.36 -2.63 -8.74
N LEU A 24 -3.29 -2.44 -9.67
CA LEU A 24 -2.97 -2.04 -11.04
C LEU A 24 -2.29 -0.66 -11.05
N LEU A 25 -2.88 0.33 -10.35
CA LEU A 25 -2.31 1.66 -10.16
C LEU A 25 -0.89 1.59 -9.59
N TRP A 26 -0.67 0.78 -8.55
CA TRP A 26 0.67 0.60 -7.98
C TRP A 26 1.69 0.08 -9.01
N ARG A 27 1.28 -0.79 -9.92
CA ARG A 27 2.18 -1.41 -10.90
C ARG A 27 2.42 -0.57 -12.15
N THR A 28 1.42 0.15 -12.64
CA THR A 28 1.47 0.75 -13.99
C THR A 28 1.75 2.24 -13.99
N THR A 29 1.42 2.97 -12.92
CA THR A 29 1.58 4.43 -12.92
C THR A 29 2.84 4.86 -12.16
N ASP A 30 3.47 5.94 -12.60
CA ASP A 30 4.54 6.60 -11.84
C ASP A 30 4.02 7.49 -10.71
N TYR A 31 2.70 7.63 -10.59
CA TYR A 31 2.02 8.40 -9.54
C TYR A 31 1.24 7.47 -8.60
N TYR A 32 1.13 7.83 -7.33
CA TYR A 32 0.22 7.19 -6.38
C TYR A 32 -0.51 8.26 -5.57
N PRO A 33 -1.85 8.21 -5.47
CA PRO A 33 -2.64 9.24 -4.79
C PRO A 33 -2.31 9.34 -3.30
N GLU A 34 -2.05 10.56 -2.82
CA GLU A 34 -1.70 10.80 -1.42
C GLU A 34 -2.79 10.34 -0.45
N VAL A 35 -4.07 10.43 -0.85
CA VAL A 35 -5.24 10.01 -0.06
C VAL A 35 -5.24 8.51 0.29
N PHE A 36 -4.53 7.69 -0.48
CA PHE A 36 -4.39 6.25 -0.20
C PHE A 36 -3.11 5.92 0.57
N THR A 37 -2.37 6.93 1.01
CA THR A 37 -1.09 6.75 1.70
C THR A 37 -1.10 7.34 3.10
N ARG A 38 -0.34 6.71 4.01
CA ARG A 38 0.04 7.34 5.28
C ARG A 38 1.45 7.87 5.19
N VAL A 39 1.72 9.03 5.78
CA VAL A 39 3.09 9.56 5.85
C VAL A 39 3.83 8.87 7.00
N ARG A 40 5.06 8.42 6.73
CA ARG A 40 5.99 7.92 7.75
C ARG A 40 7.28 8.71 7.64
N TYR A 41 7.62 9.42 8.71
CA TYR A 41 8.84 10.19 8.77
C TYR A 41 10.02 9.29 9.15
N VAL A 42 11.14 9.46 8.46
CA VAL A 42 12.41 8.79 8.75
C VAL A 42 13.52 9.83 8.89
N SER A 43 14.49 9.56 9.75
CA SER A 43 15.65 10.44 9.95
C SER A 43 16.56 10.47 8.72
N ASP A 44 16.79 9.30 8.09
CA ASP A 44 17.49 9.21 6.82
C ASP A 44 16.91 8.10 5.94
N THR A 45 16.72 8.41 4.67
CA THR A 45 16.28 7.46 3.63
C THR A 45 17.35 6.42 3.31
N SER A 46 18.63 6.71 3.57
CA SER A 46 19.74 5.75 3.40
C SER A 46 19.62 4.54 4.33
N LEU A 47 18.91 4.69 5.46
CA LEU A 47 18.68 3.65 6.45
C LEU A 47 17.54 2.70 6.09
N LEU A 48 16.81 2.95 4.99
CA LEU A 48 15.77 2.06 4.45
C LEU A 48 16.36 0.84 3.75
N THR A 49 17.22 0.11 4.46
CA THR A 49 17.69 -1.19 4.02
C THR A 49 16.52 -2.17 3.94
N PRO A 50 16.62 -3.25 3.14
CA PRO A 50 15.58 -4.28 3.10
C PRO A 50 15.24 -4.87 4.48
N ALA A 51 16.22 -4.90 5.40
CA ALA A 51 16.01 -5.34 6.78
C ALA A 51 15.17 -4.33 7.58
N ALA A 52 15.56 -3.04 7.54
CA ALA A 52 14.81 -1.97 8.19
C ALA A 52 13.38 -1.86 7.63
N VAL A 53 13.21 -2.01 6.32
CA VAL A 53 11.88 -2.03 5.68
C VAL A 53 11.02 -3.18 6.19
N ARG A 54 11.60 -4.38 6.36
CA ARG A 54 10.86 -5.52 6.95
C ARG A 54 10.46 -5.27 8.39
N GLU A 55 11.32 -4.60 9.17
CA GLU A 55 11.01 -4.20 10.54
C GLU A 55 9.89 -3.16 10.59
N ILE A 56 9.96 -2.13 9.73
CA ILE A 56 8.92 -1.11 9.56
C ILE A 56 7.55 -1.73 9.26
N CYS A 57 7.54 -2.73 8.38
CA CYS A 57 6.33 -3.36 7.91
C CYS A 57 5.73 -4.37 8.91
N HIS A 58 6.51 -4.82 9.90
CA HIS A 58 6.25 -6.00 10.74
C HIS A 58 5.99 -7.27 9.92
N THR A 59 6.49 -8.44 10.36
CA THR A 59 6.42 -9.77 9.68
C THR A 59 5.37 -9.88 8.56
N PRO A 60 5.69 -9.41 7.34
CA PRO A 60 4.66 -9.24 6.33
C PRO A 60 4.51 -10.55 5.56
N LEU A 61 3.26 -10.91 5.24
CA LEU A 61 2.97 -12.07 4.39
C LEU A 61 3.47 -11.85 2.95
N THR A 62 3.62 -10.59 2.51
CA THR A 62 4.21 -10.23 1.22
C THR A 62 5.58 -9.55 1.37
N LYS A 63 6.40 -9.65 0.31
CA LYS A 63 7.67 -8.92 0.25
C LYS A 63 7.37 -7.42 0.18
N PRO A 64 7.90 -6.59 1.10
CA PRO A 64 7.73 -5.15 1.03
C PRO A 64 8.29 -4.59 -0.29
N GLU A 65 7.59 -3.60 -0.86
CA GLU A 65 8.00 -2.93 -2.09
C GLU A 65 8.31 -1.46 -1.82
N LEU A 66 9.57 -1.09 -1.97
CA LEU A 66 10.00 0.30 -1.94
C LEU A 66 10.12 0.81 -3.37
N ARG A 67 9.35 1.83 -3.74
CA ARG A 67 9.36 2.44 -5.09
C ARG A 67 9.37 3.96 -5.00
N LYS A 68 10.08 4.60 -5.92
CA LYS A 68 9.96 6.04 -6.14
C LYS A 68 8.81 6.29 -7.11
N LYS A 69 7.86 7.16 -6.74
CA LYS A 69 6.72 7.57 -7.57
C LYS A 69 6.60 9.08 -7.55
N SER A 70 6.58 9.72 -8.72
CA SER A 70 6.47 11.17 -8.89
C SER A 70 7.44 11.98 -8.01
N GLY A 71 8.68 11.49 -7.85
CA GLY A 71 9.71 12.15 -7.04
C GLY A 71 9.75 11.74 -5.56
N SER A 72 8.65 11.24 -4.99
CA SER A 72 8.56 10.82 -3.60
C SER A 72 8.80 9.32 -3.42
N LEU A 73 9.26 8.92 -2.23
CA LEU A 73 9.52 7.53 -1.89
C LEU A 73 8.28 6.90 -1.24
N TYR A 74 7.84 5.75 -1.76
CA TYR A 74 6.70 5.02 -1.23
C TYR A 74 7.10 3.60 -0.86
N LEU A 75 6.61 3.15 0.27
CA LEU A 75 6.75 1.80 0.79
C LEU A 75 5.38 1.14 0.77
N ARG A 76 5.24 -0.01 0.11
CA ARG A 76 4.03 -0.84 0.14
C ARG A 76 4.33 -2.12 0.89
N CYS A 77 3.50 -2.45 1.88
CA CYS A 77 3.59 -3.70 2.62
C CYS A 77 2.29 -4.06 3.35
N GLY A 78 2.12 -5.33 3.67
CA GLY A 78 0.94 -5.83 4.36
C GLY A 78 0.59 -7.25 3.96
N THR A 79 -0.70 -7.57 4.00
CA THR A 79 -1.24 -8.86 3.60
C THR A 79 -1.71 -8.78 2.16
N PRO A 80 -1.61 -9.86 1.34
CA PRO A 80 -2.13 -9.84 -0.02
C PRO A 80 -3.58 -9.35 -0.08
N GLY A 81 -3.84 -8.27 -0.82
CA GLY A 81 -5.15 -7.67 -0.99
C GLY A 81 -5.56 -6.66 0.09
N LEU A 82 -4.73 -6.47 1.12
CA LEU A 82 -4.87 -5.46 2.18
C LEU A 82 -3.53 -4.76 2.45
N GLU A 83 -2.72 -4.57 1.41
CA GLU A 83 -1.46 -3.86 1.54
C GLU A 83 -1.69 -2.39 1.88
N GLY A 84 -0.98 -1.90 2.89
CA GLY A 84 -0.86 -0.48 3.17
C GLY A 84 0.22 0.15 2.29
N VAL A 85 0.04 1.42 1.94
CA VAL A 85 1.08 2.23 1.30
C VAL A 85 1.45 3.37 2.23
N TRP A 86 2.75 3.51 2.47
CA TRP A 86 3.36 4.58 3.25
C TRP A 86 4.19 5.47 2.36
N ARG A 87 3.97 6.78 2.43
CA ARG A 87 4.87 7.77 1.84
C ARG A 87 5.97 8.08 2.84
N ILE A 88 7.21 7.94 2.42
CA ILE A 88 8.37 8.15 3.26
C ILE A 88 8.88 9.58 3.08
N GLU A 89 8.90 10.33 4.18
CA GLU A 89 9.40 11.71 4.23
C GLU A 89 10.56 11.83 5.22
N LYS A 90 11.47 12.77 4.99
CA LYS A 90 12.57 13.02 5.94
C LYS A 90 12.08 13.91 7.07
N TYR A 91 12.54 13.64 8.29
CA TYR A 91 12.48 14.65 9.35
C TYR A 91 13.30 15.86 8.91
N ASN A 92 12.71 17.05 9.00
CA ASN A 92 13.38 18.31 8.74
C ASN A 92 13.95 18.85 10.06
#